data_AF-A0A1H8Y473-F1
#
_entry.id   AF-A0A1H8Y473-F1
#
_cell.length_a   1.000
_cell.length_b   1.000
_cell.length_c   1.000
_cell.angle_alpha   90.00
_cell.angle_beta   90.00
_cell.angle_gamma   90.00
#
_symmetry.space_group_name_H-M   'P 1'
#
loop_
_entity.id
_entity.type
_entity.pdbx_description
1 polymer ?
#
loop_
_entity_poly.entity_id
_entity_poly.type
_entity_poly.pdbx_seq_one_letter_code
_entity_poly.pdbx_strand_id
1 'polypeptide(L)'
;MEPIVTHLELTALDGLRPAAPVGGLALEAIPAKSPLIRELHVGIGARYDWPGVSRSDEEWARWLAHPRRQYRLVRHGGVAVGIADFEPQPGGDVEITTFGLLPEHVGKRLGGYALTLVVRAAWDAAPADDVPVRRVWLHTSTQDHPHALPNYLRRGFRSFRTSSVVR
;
A
#
# COMPACT_ATOMS: atom_id res chain seq x y z
N MET A 1 -12.28 11.81 -18.91
CA MET A 1 -11.05 12.43 -18.39
C MET A 1 -10.05 11.31 -18.16
N GLU A 2 -8.85 11.42 -18.70
CA GLU A 2 -7.79 10.42 -18.48
C GLU A 2 -7.40 10.38 -16.99
N PRO A 3 -7.09 9.21 -16.43
CA PRO A 3 -6.68 9.13 -15.04
C PRO A 3 -5.29 9.76 -14.87
N ILE A 4 -5.19 10.62 -13.85
CA ILE A 4 -3.92 11.22 -13.45
C ILE A 4 -3.31 10.34 -12.36
N VAL A 5 -2.09 9.88 -12.58
CA VAL A 5 -1.29 9.14 -11.59
C VAL A 5 -0.33 10.11 -10.89
N THR A 6 -0.43 10.18 -9.57
CA THR A 6 0.43 10.97 -8.69
C THR A 6 1.38 10.04 -7.95
N HIS A 7 2.68 10.26 -8.12
CA HIS A 7 3.72 9.55 -7.41
C HIS A 7 4.15 10.37 -6.19
N LEU A 8 4.22 9.69 -5.06
CA LEU A 8 4.36 10.28 -3.73
C LEU A 8 5.56 9.62 -3.04
N GLU A 9 6.36 10.42 -2.35
CA GLU A 9 7.53 9.93 -1.60
C GLU A 9 7.60 10.50 -0.18
N LEU A 10 8.23 9.70 0.68
CA LEU A 10 8.72 10.07 1.99
C LEU A 10 10.20 9.67 2.06
N THR A 11 11.10 10.65 2.21
CA THR A 11 12.56 10.45 2.14
C THR A 11 13.24 10.38 3.50
N ALA A 12 12.48 10.45 4.58
CA ALA A 12 12.94 10.24 5.95
C ALA A 12 11.76 9.85 6.85
N LEU A 13 11.97 8.93 7.79
CA LEU A 13 10.91 8.45 8.69
C LEU A 13 10.39 9.56 9.62
N ASP A 14 11.21 10.53 9.99
CA ASP A 14 10.79 11.70 10.78
C ASP A 14 9.82 12.63 10.02
N GLY A 15 9.79 12.53 8.68
CA GLY A 15 8.79 13.16 7.83
C GLY A 15 7.39 12.53 7.97
N LEU A 16 7.29 11.31 8.50
CA LEU A 16 6.01 10.65 8.74
C LEU A 16 5.24 11.45 9.79
N ARG A 17 4.10 11.99 9.39
CA ARG A 17 3.11 12.54 10.30
C ARG A 17 2.20 11.38 10.68
N PRO A 18 2.23 10.80 11.88
CA PRO A 18 1.34 9.68 12.22
C PRO A 18 -0.11 10.16 12.40
N ALA A 19 -1.07 9.29 12.07
CA ALA A 19 -2.45 9.48 12.53
C ALA A 19 -2.60 9.01 13.99
N ALA A 20 -3.66 9.45 14.66
CA ALA A 20 -3.98 9.00 16.01
C ALA A 20 -4.16 7.46 16.04
N PRO A 21 -3.59 6.76 17.04
CA PRO A 21 -3.78 5.32 17.20
C PRO A 21 -5.25 4.93 17.28
N VAL A 22 -5.59 3.81 16.65
CA VAL A 22 -6.91 3.18 16.71
C VAL A 22 -6.75 1.82 17.39
N GLY A 23 -7.44 1.64 18.51
CA GLY A 23 -7.39 0.40 19.29
C GLY A 23 -7.80 -0.81 18.45
N GLY A 24 -7.10 -1.93 18.63
CA GLY A 24 -7.35 -3.17 17.89
C GLY A 24 -6.89 -3.16 16.43
N LEU A 25 -6.36 -2.04 15.91
CA LEU A 25 -5.76 -2.00 14.58
C LEU A 25 -4.31 -2.50 14.62
N ALA A 26 -3.97 -3.45 13.77
CA ALA A 26 -2.63 -4.04 13.70
C ALA A 26 -2.25 -4.41 12.25
N LEU A 27 -0.94 -4.54 12.02
CA LEU A 27 -0.42 -5.19 10.83
C LEU A 27 0.10 -6.58 11.17
N GLU A 28 -0.27 -7.56 10.36
CA GLU A 28 0.21 -8.93 10.46
C GLU A 28 0.97 -9.32 9.20
N ALA A 29 2.21 -9.79 9.35
CA ALA A 29 2.96 -10.36 8.24
C ALA A 29 2.37 -11.71 7.83
N ILE A 30 2.15 -11.89 6.53
CA ILE A 30 1.61 -13.13 5.97
C ILE A 30 2.52 -13.67 4.87
N PRO A 31 2.55 -15.01 4.66
CA PRO A 31 3.36 -15.59 3.60
C PRO A 31 2.74 -15.34 2.22
N ALA A 32 3.57 -15.27 1.18
CA ALA A 32 3.14 -15.04 -0.21
C ALA A 32 2.13 -16.06 -0.75
N LYS A 33 2.06 -17.26 -0.14
CA LYS A 33 1.08 -18.31 -0.46
C LYS A 33 -0.31 -18.09 0.14
N SER A 34 -0.52 -17.04 0.92
CA SER A 34 -1.80 -16.79 1.58
C SER A 34 -2.87 -16.42 0.55
N PRO A 35 -4.01 -17.15 0.50
CA PRO A 35 -5.09 -16.84 -0.45
C PRO A 35 -5.71 -15.46 -0.18
N LEU A 36 -5.63 -14.98 1.08
CA LEU A 36 -6.11 -13.67 1.50
C LEU A 36 -5.48 -12.51 0.71
N ILE A 37 -4.29 -12.70 0.14
CA ILE A 37 -3.63 -11.65 -0.66
C ILE A 37 -4.48 -11.31 -1.88
N ARG A 38 -4.82 -12.33 -2.67
CA ARG A 38 -5.65 -12.17 -3.86
C ARG A 38 -7.06 -11.74 -3.49
N GLU A 39 -7.67 -12.37 -2.49
CA GLU A 39 -9.05 -12.06 -2.07
C GLU A 39 -9.20 -10.59 -1.67
N LEU A 40 -8.31 -10.07 -0.81
CA LEU A 40 -8.38 -8.69 -0.34
C LEU A 40 -8.01 -7.70 -1.44
N HIS A 41 -6.97 -7.98 -2.24
CA HIS A 41 -6.59 -7.12 -3.36
C HIS A 41 -7.72 -6.95 -4.36
N VAL A 42 -8.39 -8.06 -4.74
CA VAL A 42 -9.55 -8.02 -5.65
C VAL A 42 -10.73 -7.32 -4.99
N GLY A 43 -11.06 -7.66 -3.74
CA GLY A 43 -12.20 -7.07 -3.02
C GLY A 43 -12.11 -5.56 -2.83
N ILE A 44 -10.90 -5.04 -2.65
CA ILE A 44 -10.61 -3.60 -2.58
C ILE A 44 -10.62 -2.99 -3.99
N GLY A 45 -9.85 -3.58 -4.90
CA GLY A 45 -9.55 -3.01 -6.20
C GLY A 45 -10.72 -3.01 -7.18
N ALA A 46 -11.71 -3.88 -6.99
CA ALA A 46 -12.85 -4.01 -7.91
C ALA A 46 -13.67 -2.72 -8.07
N ARG A 47 -13.72 -1.85 -7.04
CA ARG A 47 -14.41 -0.56 -7.12
C ARG A 47 -13.60 0.53 -7.84
N TYR A 48 -12.30 0.32 -8.01
CA TYR A 48 -11.33 1.32 -8.46
C TYR A 48 -10.58 0.88 -9.73
N ASP A 49 -11.10 -0.13 -10.43
CA ASP A 49 -10.51 -0.68 -11.66
C ASP A 49 -9.01 -1.02 -11.51
N TRP A 50 -8.61 -1.55 -10.35
CA TRP A 50 -7.21 -1.92 -10.15
C TRP A 50 -6.80 -2.98 -11.18
N PRO A 51 -5.66 -2.81 -11.88
CA PRO A 51 -5.19 -3.78 -12.88
C PRO A 51 -5.07 -5.21 -12.35
N GLY A 52 -4.84 -5.36 -11.04
CA GLY A 52 -4.76 -6.67 -10.39
C GLY A 52 -6.06 -7.46 -10.32
N VAL A 53 -7.21 -6.80 -10.49
CA VAL A 53 -8.54 -7.44 -10.45
C VAL A 53 -8.72 -8.41 -11.61
N SER A 54 -8.23 -8.06 -12.79
CA SER A 54 -8.38 -8.85 -14.01
C SER A 54 -7.23 -9.83 -14.27
N ARG A 55 -6.29 -9.97 -13.32
CA ARG A 55 -5.15 -10.89 -13.48
C ARG A 55 -5.63 -12.34 -13.61
N SER A 56 -5.08 -13.06 -14.58
CA SER A 56 -5.18 -14.51 -14.68
C SER A 56 -4.48 -15.20 -13.50
N ASP A 57 -4.71 -16.50 -13.35
CA ASP A 57 -4.03 -17.28 -12.31
C ASP A 57 -2.50 -17.29 -12.48
N GLU A 58 -2.02 -17.32 -13.73
CA GLU A 58 -0.59 -17.24 -14.04
C GLU A 58 0.00 -15.86 -13.69
N GLU A 59 -0.74 -14.78 -13.97
CA GLU A 59 -0.32 -13.43 -13.61
C GLU A 59 -0.28 -13.24 -12.09
N TRP A 60 -1.26 -13.81 -11.37
CA TRP A 60 -1.24 -13.86 -9.91
C TRP A 60 -0.06 -14.67 -9.38
N ALA A 61 0.20 -15.86 -9.93
CA ALA A 61 1.34 -16.68 -9.54
C ALA A 61 2.66 -15.92 -9.73
N ARG A 62 2.84 -15.26 -10.87
CA ARG A 62 4.02 -14.43 -11.15
C ARG A 62 4.13 -13.22 -10.22
N TRP A 63 3.03 -12.54 -9.92
CA TRP A 63 3.00 -11.42 -8.99
C TRP A 63 3.37 -11.85 -7.56
N LEU A 64 2.82 -12.98 -7.11
CA LEU A 64 3.06 -13.53 -5.76
C LEU A 64 4.47 -14.09 -5.60
N ALA A 65 5.07 -14.60 -6.67
CA ALA A 65 6.43 -15.14 -6.68
C ALA A 65 7.53 -14.07 -6.60
N HIS A 66 7.21 -12.78 -6.57
CA HIS A 66 8.23 -11.73 -6.49
C HIS A 66 9.03 -11.84 -5.17
N PRO A 67 10.35 -12.11 -5.23
CA PRO A 67 11.11 -12.59 -4.07
C PRO A 67 11.27 -11.55 -2.96
N ARG A 68 11.18 -10.27 -3.29
CA ARG A 68 11.32 -9.17 -2.33
C ARG A 68 9.97 -8.65 -1.81
N ARG A 69 8.85 -9.05 -2.42
CA ARG A 69 7.56 -8.49 -2.03
C ARG A 69 7.14 -9.03 -0.66
N GLN A 70 6.78 -8.12 0.22
CA GLN A 70 6.32 -8.42 1.56
C GLN A 70 4.84 -8.07 1.68
N TYR A 71 4.08 -8.96 2.30
CA TYR A 71 2.62 -8.84 2.41
C TYR A 71 2.23 -8.61 3.87
N ARG A 72 1.24 -7.75 4.09
CA ARG A 72 0.69 -7.43 5.41
C ARG A 72 -0.83 -7.43 5.36
N LEU A 73 -1.47 -8.11 6.31
CA LEU A 73 -2.89 -7.88 6.58
C LEU A 73 -3.03 -6.65 7.47
N VAL A 74 -4.00 -5.80 7.14
CA VAL A 74 -4.53 -4.81 8.08
C VAL A 74 -5.65 -5.49 8.85
N ARG A 75 -5.47 -5.66 10.16
CA ARG A 75 -6.51 -6.20 11.04
C ARG A 75 -7.11 -5.14 11.94
N HIS A 76 -8.40 -5.27 12.23
CA HIS A 76 -9.10 -4.50 13.25
C HIS A 76 -9.93 -5.46 14.12
N GLY A 77 -9.58 -5.58 15.40
CA GLY A 77 -10.28 -6.49 16.33
C GLY A 77 -10.20 -7.96 15.91
N GLY A 78 -9.07 -8.37 15.31
CA GLY A 78 -8.85 -9.74 14.82
C GLY A 78 -9.40 -10.02 13.41
N VAL A 79 -10.23 -9.14 12.85
CA VAL A 79 -10.78 -9.29 11.49
C VAL A 79 -9.83 -8.65 10.47
N ALA A 80 -9.58 -9.33 9.34
CA ALA A 80 -8.85 -8.73 8.22
C ALA A 80 -9.74 -7.69 7.53
N VAL A 81 -9.33 -6.43 7.60
CA VAL A 81 -10.09 -5.27 7.08
C VAL A 81 -9.44 -4.65 5.84
N GLY A 82 -8.25 -5.12 5.47
CA GLY A 82 -7.49 -4.61 4.34
C GLY A 82 -6.15 -5.31 4.19
N ILE A 83 -5.38 -4.84 3.21
CA ILE A 83 -4.07 -5.40 2.87
C ILE A 83 -3.10 -4.27 2.53
N ALA A 84 -1.81 -4.53 2.76
CA ALA A 84 -0.73 -3.74 2.24
C ALA A 84 0.42 -4.63 1.76
N ASP A 85 1.00 -4.28 0.62
CA ASP A 85 2.16 -4.95 0.06
C ASP A 85 3.24 -3.90 -0.18
N PHE A 86 4.49 -4.25 0.09
CA PHE A 86 5.63 -3.40 -0.24
C PHE A 86 6.82 -4.20 -0.76
N GLU A 87 7.59 -3.53 -1.61
CA GLU A 87 8.71 -4.10 -2.34
C GLU A 87 9.96 -3.25 -2.11
N PRO A 88 10.93 -3.75 -1.32
CA PRO A 88 12.28 -3.21 -1.29
C PRO A 88 12.96 -3.33 -2.65
N GLN A 89 13.62 -2.26 -3.06
CA GLN A 89 14.30 -2.08 -4.33
C GLN A 89 15.78 -1.74 -4.09
N PRO A 90 16.68 -2.09 -5.03
CA PRO A 90 18.09 -1.75 -4.91
C PRO A 90 18.31 -0.25 -4.70
N GLY A 91 19.29 0.11 -3.86
CA GLY A 91 19.58 1.51 -3.54
C GLY A 91 18.67 2.13 -2.48
N GLY A 92 18.00 1.32 -1.66
CA GLY A 92 17.29 1.75 -0.45
C GLY A 92 15.89 2.34 -0.67
N ASP A 93 15.29 2.13 -1.84
CA ASP A 93 13.91 2.51 -2.10
C ASP A 93 12.95 1.38 -1.67
N VAL A 94 11.79 1.71 -1.12
CA VAL A 94 10.72 0.76 -0.83
C VAL A 94 9.42 1.29 -1.44
N GLU A 95 8.85 0.54 -2.38
CA GLU A 95 7.55 0.87 -2.96
C GLU A 95 6.43 0.23 -2.15
N ILE A 96 5.43 0.99 -1.71
CA ILE A 96 4.15 0.45 -1.26
C ILE A 96 3.32 0.16 -2.52
N THR A 97 3.38 -1.08 -2.99
CA THR A 97 2.76 -1.53 -4.25
C THR A 97 1.25 -1.74 -4.12
N THR A 98 0.75 -1.91 -2.90
CA THR A 98 -0.69 -2.05 -2.63
C THR A 98 -0.97 -1.54 -1.24
N PHE A 99 -2.04 -0.76 -1.09
CA PHE A 99 -2.60 -0.41 0.21
C PHE A 99 -4.09 -0.12 0.05
N GLY A 100 -4.91 -0.75 0.87
CA GLY A 100 -6.33 -0.44 0.90
C GLY A 100 -7.08 -1.16 2.00
N LEU A 101 -8.31 -0.71 2.22
CA LEU A 101 -9.27 -1.32 3.12
C LEU A 101 -10.48 -1.79 2.31
N LEU A 102 -11.06 -2.90 2.73
CA LEU A 102 -12.30 -3.40 2.14
C LEU A 102 -13.41 -2.34 2.24
N PRO A 103 -14.31 -2.24 1.23
CA PRO A 103 -15.32 -1.19 1.16
C PRO A 103 -16.17 -1.02 2.44
N GLU A 104 -16.56 -2.11 3.08
CA GLU A 104 -17.35 -2.14 4.32
C GLU A 104 -16.59 -1.61 5.55
N HIS A 105 -15.28 -1.39 5.45
CA HIS A 105 -14.43 -0.81 6.49
C HIS A 105 -14.02 0.65 6.20
N VAL A 106 -14.41 1.19 5.04
CA VAL A 106 -14.23 2.61 4.70
C VAL A 106 -15.16 3.50 5.52
N GLY A 107 -14.76 4.74 5.79
CA GLY A 107 -15.53 5.69 6.61
C GLY A 107 -15.42 5.50 8.12
N LYS A 108 -14.80 4.41 8.59
CA LYS A 108 -14.60 4.09 10.02
C LYS A 108 -13.33 4.69 10.65
N ARG A 109 -12.72 5.69 10.00
CA ARG A 109 -11.47 6.37 10.41
C ARG A 109 -10.24 5.44 10.59
N LEU A 110 -10.27 4.22 10.04
CA LEU A 110 -9.16 3.25 10.15
C LEU A 110 -7.97 3.61 9.25
N GLY A 111 -8.22 4.15 8.05
CA GLY A 111 -7.22 4.28 6.98
C GLY A 111 -6.01 5.15 7.32
N GLY A 112 -6.17 6.17 8.17
CA GLY A 112 -5.06 7.03 8.58
C GLY A 112 -4.05 6.29 9.45
N TYR A 113 -4.52 5.55 10.46
CA TYR A 113 -3.65 4.79 11.34
C TYR A 113 -3.13 3.52 10.65
N ALA A 114 -3.95 2.87 9.82
CA ALA A 114 -3.51 1.76 8.97
C ALA A 114 -2.30 2.16 8.11
N LEU A 115 -2.41 3.29 7.39
CA LEU A 115 -1.29 3.80 6.59
C LEU A 115 -0.07 4.16 7.46
N THR A 116 -0.28 4.69 8.67
CA THR A 116 0.82 4.96 9.60
C THR A 116 1.60 3.70 9.95
N LEU A 117 0.89 2.59 10.23
CA LEU A 117 1.52 1.30 10.48
C LEU A 117 2.24 0.77 9.24
N VAL A 118 1.63 0.90 8.05
CA VAL A 118 2.21 0.40 6.79
C VAL A 118 3.50 1.14 6.45
N VAL A 119 3.53 2.46 6.62
CA VAL A 119 4.74 3.25 6.36
C VAL A 119 5.85 2.84 7.31
N ARG A 120 5.57 2.69 8.62
CA ARG A 120 6.57 2.18 9.58
C ARG A 120 7.11 0.82 9.17
N ALA A 121 6.22 -0.12 8.82
CA ALA A 121 6.61 -1.44 8.35
C ALA A 121 7.44 -1.41 7.06
N ALA A 122 7.21 -0.44 6.17
CA ALA A 122 8.00 -0.24 4.96
C ALA A 122 9.40 0.31 5.27
N TRP A 123 9.54 1.20 6.25
CA TRP A 123 10.85 1.67 6.74
C TRP A 123 11.63 0.56 7.46
N ASP A 124 10.92 -0.33 8.17
CA ASP A 124 11.50 -1.47 8.87
C ASP A 124 11.71 -2.70 7.95
N ALA A 125 11.41 -2.58 6.66
CA ALA A 125 11.54 -3.68 5.71
C ALA A 125 13.02 -4.07 5.54
N ALA A 126 13.29 -5.38 5.45
CA ALA A 126 14.61 -5.87 5.05
C ALA A 126 15.00 -5.24 3.69
N PRO A 127 16.16 -4.56 3.60
CA PRO A 127 16.57 -3.90 2.37
C PRO A 127 16.88 -4.92 1.27
N ALA A 128 16.85 -4.47 0.01
CA ALA A 128 17.14 -5.33 -1.13
C ALA A 128 18.62 -5.68 -1.27
N ASP A 129 19.49 -4.85 -0.68
CA ASP A 129 20.95 -4.92 -0.69
C ASP A 129 21.49 -4.27 0.62
N ASP A 130 22.80 -4.02 0.70
CA ASP A 130 23.43 -3.42 1.89
C ASP A 130 23.13 -1.91 2.07
N VAL A 131 22.24 -1.33 1.24
CA VAL A 131 21.82 0.07 1.37
C VAL A 131 20.59 0.15 2.28
N PRO A 132 20.66 0.88 3.42
CA PRO A 132 19.51 1.08 4.28
C PRO A 132 18.36 1.77 3.55
N VAL A 133 17.12 1.53 4.01
CA VAL A 133 15.95 2.23 3.47
C VAL A 133 16.15 3.74 3.63
N ARG A 134 16.06 4.46 2.51
CA ARG A 134 16.20 5.92 2.42
C ARG A 134 14.94 6.58 1.87
N ARG A 135 14.03 5.81 1.30
CA ARG A 135 12.80 6.32 0.70
C ARG A 135 11.70 5.28 0.72
N VAL A 136 10.53 5.69 1.20
CA VAL A 136 9.26 4.97 0.98
C VAL A 136 8.45 5.75 -0.04
N TRP A 137 8.00 5.10 -1.10
CA TRP A 137 7.23 5.74 -2.16
C TRP A 137 6.03 4.90 -2.58
N LEU A 138 5.08 5.54 -3.26
CA LEU A 138 3.91 4.90 -3.86
C LEU A 138 3.36 5.75 -4.99
N HIS A 139 2.42 5.20 -5.73
CA HIS A 139 1.60 5.97 -6.64
C HIS A 139 0.11 5.75 -6.36
N THR A 140 -0.70 6.75 -6.69
CA THR A 140 -2.16 6.70 -6.60
C THR A 140 -2.73 7.44 -7.80
N SER A 141 -3.93 7.08 -8.23
CA SER A 141 -4.59 7.69 -9.39
C SER A 141 -5.88 8.41 -8.99
N THR A 142 -6.38 9.27 -9.89
CA THR A 142 -7.72 9.85 -9.76
C THR A 142 -8.86 8.83 -9.84
N GLN A 143 -8.57 7.56 -10.17
CA GLN A 143 -9.52 6.44 -10.11
C GLN A 143 -9.56 5.75 -8.76
N ASP A 144 -8.53 5.94 -7.91
CA ASP A 144 -8.54 5.41 -6.56
C ASP A 144 -9.59 6.10 -5.68
N HIS A 145 -9.79 5.56 -4.48
CA HIS A 145 -10.66 6.16 -3.48
C HIS A 145 -10.37 7.68 -3.33
N PRO A 146 -11.37 8.59 -3.32
CA PRO A 146 -11.14 10.05 -3.29
C PRO A 146 -10.35 10.55 -2.06
N HIS A 147 -10.36 9.78 -0.98
CA HIS A 147 -9.53 9.99 0.22
C HIS A 147 -8.09 9.47 0.14
N ALA A 148 -7.67 8.73 -0.90
CA ALA A 148 -6.33 8.13 -1.00
C ALA A 148 -5.23 9.22 -1.01
N LEU A 149 -5.20 10.07 -2.02
CA LEU A 149 -4.24 11.19 -2.12
C LEU A 149 -4.26 12.10 -0.86
N PRO A 150 -5.41 12.59 -0.37
CA PRO A 150 -5.45 13.34 0.88
C PRO A 150 -4.93 12.58 2.10
N ASN A 151 -5.10 11.26 2.16
CA ASN A 151 -4.56 10.45 3.26
C ASN A 151 -3.03 10.44 3.22
N TYR A 152 -2.43 10.15 2.06
CA TYR A 152 -0.97 10.16 1.89
C TYR A 152 -0.35 11.51 2.23
N LEU A 153 -0.90 12.61 1.70
CA LEU A 153 -0.40 13.96 1.95
C LEU A 153 -0.48 14.32 3.45
N ARG A 154 -1.59 13.97 4.13
CA ARG A 154 -1.69 14.22 5.57
C ARG A 154 -0.66 13.43 6.37
N ARG A 155 -0.22 12.26 5.90
CA ARG A 155 0.83 11.44 6.52
C ARG A 155 2.26 11.88 6.18
N GLY A 156 2.42 13.00 5.45
CA GLY A 156 3.73 13.60 5.20
C GLY A 156 4.36 13.25 3.85
N PHE A 157 3.69 12.41 3.04
CA PHE A 157 4.14 12.19 1.66
C PHE A 157 4.07 13.49 0.86
N ARG A 158 5.04 13.69 -0.04
CA ARG A 158 5.05 14.78 -1.01
C ARG A 158 4.98 14.23 -2.44
N SER A 159 4.26 14.92 -3.32
CA SER A 159 4.26 14.58 -4.75
C SER A 159 5.63 14.91 -5.35
N PHE A 160 6.19 14.00 -6.14
CA PHE A 160 7.44 14.22 -6.88
C PHE A 160 7.28 14.02 -8.39
N ARG A 161 6.16 13.42 -8.84
CA ARG A 161 5.85 13.22 -10.26
C ARG A 161 4.34 13.06 -10.44
N THR A 162 3.82 13.64 -11.52
CA THR A 162 2.46 13.42 -11.99
C THR A 162 2.49 13.05 -13.46
N SER A 163 1.67 12.10 -13.88
CA SER A 163 1.53 11.68 -15.28
C SER A 163 0.08 11.38 -15.63
N SER A 164 -0.33 11.72 -16.85
CA SER A 164 -1.58 11.23 -17.43
C SER A 164 -1.35 9.84 -18.02
N VAL A 165 -2.28 8.91 -17.80
CA VAL A 165 -2.25 7.61 -18.51
C VAL A 165 -3.06 7.76 -19.78
N VAL A 166 -2.37 7.83 -20.92
CA VAL A 166 -2.99 7.68 -22.23
C VAL A 166 -3.37 6.19 -22.37
N ARG A 167 -4.67 5.91 -22.53
CA ARG A 167 -5.17 4.55 -22.77
C ARG A 167 -4.94 4.14 -24.22
#